data_AF-A0A7X7P3F2-F1
#
_entry.id   AF-A0A7X7P3F2-F1
#
_cell.length_a   1.000
_cell.length_b   1.000
_cell.length_c   1.000
_cell.angle_alpha   90.00
_cell.angle_beta   90.00
_cell.angle_gamma   90.00
#
_symmetry.space_group_name_H-M   'P 1'
#
loop_
_entity.id
_entity.type
_entity.pdbx_description
1 polymer ?
#
loop_
_entity_poly.entity_id
_entity_poly.type
_entity_poly.pdbx_seq_one_letter_code
_entity_poly.pdbx_strand_id
1 'polypeptide(L)'
;MSIFAACRMRGLALGLMIPMALAAPGSAAEPEAEAPAVQAAAIREREPTLRKIDWKQDAAAAKRIRYYRNRLPKELRKQNNFAWARADIQGLRKKEYYAHSRIQSLDGLSSRAAKRISGISPKPDLKTARFETIFVDYEGNIGGPKAIPRWFDTEYKIIEDIASRLPDPEVEGKILLFTELEPCLSCWGVMKQFLAAYTNIEIDVLYNWP
;
A
#
# COMPACT_ATOMS: atom_id res chain seq x y z
N MET A 1 -7.35 67.37 -20.14
CA MET A 1 -7.30 67.70 -18.70
C MET A 1 -6.17 66.92 -18.07
N SER A 2 -5.17 67.66 -17.57
CA SER A 2 -3.96 67.17 -16.91
C SER A 2 -4.26 66.44 -15.61
N ILE A 3 -3.53 65.36 -15.31
CA ILE A 3 -3.16 64.97 -13.94
C ILE A 3 -1.70 64.50 -13.92
N PHE A 4 -1.02 64.95 -12.87
CA PHE A 4 0.42 64.97 -12.54
C PHE A 4 1.10 63.60 -12.38
N ALA A 5 2.43 63.58 -12.64
CA ALA A 5 3.39 62.79 -11.86
C ALA A 5 4.76 63.52 -11.82
N ALA A 6 5.16 63.97 -10.63
CA ALA A 6 6.47 64.49 -10.26
C ALA A 6 6.77 63.90 -8.86
N CYS A 7 7.97 63.71 -8.34
CA CYS A 7 9.32 64.13 -8.70
C CYS A 7 10.30 63.19 -7.93
N ARG A 8 11.53 63.10 -8.42
CA ARG A 8 12.59 62.15 -8.01
C ARG A 8 13.58 62.80 -7.02
N MET A 9 14.04 61.99 -6.06
CA MET A 9 15.32 61.98 -5.31
C MET A 9 15.85 63.23 -4.57
N ARG A 10 16.14 63.02 -3.28
CA ARG A 10 17.21 63.63 -2.45
C ARG A 10 17.94 62.45 -1.79
N GLY A 11 19.22 62.42 -1.44
CA GLY A 11 20.32 63.39 -1.42
C GLY A 11 21.54 62.69 -0.78
N LEU A 12 22.74 63.17 -1.07
CA LEU A 12 24.04 62.74 -0.51
C LEU A 12 24.13 62.97 1.01
N ALA A 13 24.90 62.12 1.72
CA ALA A 13 25.86 62.59 2.73
C ALA A 13 26.91 61.51 3.05
N LEU A 14 28.17 61.93 3.00
CA LEU A 14 29.40 61.22 3.30
C LEU A 14 29.74 61.40 4.80
N GLY A 15 30.15 60.34 5.49
CA GLY A 15 30.62 60.38 6.88
C GLY A 15 31.86 59.51 7.07
N LEU A 16 32.92 60.12 7.59
CA LEU A 16 34.32 59.68 7.62
C LEU A 16 34.68 59.30 9.08
N MET A 17 35.33 58.12 9.29
CA MET A 17 36.50 57.90 10.21
C MET A 17 36.28 58.00 11.76
N ILE A 18 36.89 57.25 12.72
CA ILE A 18 38.03 56.30 12.88
C ILE A 18 37.76 55.47 14.21
N PRO A 19 38.75 54.82 14.89
CA PRO A 19 39.02 53.37 14.99
C PRO A 19 38.72 52.74 16.37
N MET A 20 38.92 51.42 16.52
CA MET A 20 39.86 50.86 17.52
C MET A 20 39.92 49.33 17.37
N ALA A 21 41.12 48.81 17.18
CA ALA A 21 41.41 47.39 17.29
C ALA A 21 42.11 47.13 18.63
N LEU A 22 41.63 46.10 19.34
CA LEU A 22 42.26 45.30 20.41
C LEU A 22 41.34 44.06 20.55
N ALA A 23 41.73 42.80 20.73
CA ALA A 23 42.97 42.04 20.63
C ALA A 23 42.56 40.57 20.90
N ALA A 24 42.82 39.64 19.96
CA ALA A 24 43.13 38.19 20.05
C ALA A 24 42.44 37.25 21.10
N PRO A 25 42.71 35.93 21.14
CA PRO A 25 42.76 34.88 20.12
C PRO A 25 41.77 33.72 20.46
N GLY A 26 41.48 32.81 19.53
CA GLY A 26 40.76 31.58 19.89
C GLY A 26 40.16 30.83 18.72
N SER A 27 41.00 30.10 17.99
CA SER A 27 40.56 29.03 17.10
C SER A 27 40.14 27.83 17.95
N ALA A 28 38.85 27.73 18.27
CA ALA A 28 38.23 26.48 18.66
C ALA A 28 37.34 26.06 17.49
N ALA A 29 37.82 25.09 16.70
CA ALA A 29 36.98 24.37 15.77
C ALA A 29 35.98 23.56 16.61
N GLU A 30 34.72 23.98 16.58
CA GLU A 30 33.62 23.14 17.03
C GLU A 30 33.50 21.96 16.06
N PRO A 31 33.38 20.71 16.57
CA PRO A 31 33.19 19.58 15.68
C PRO A 31 31.83 19.74 15.01
N GLU A 32 31.83 19.84 13.67
CA GLU A 32 30.62 19.70 12.88
C GLU A 32 29.95 18.39 13.30
N ALA A 33 28.81 18.53 13.97
CA ALA A 33 27.94 17.42 14.29
C ALA A 33 27.56 16.75 12.97
N GLU A 34 28.20 15.62 12.69
CA GLU A 34 27.89 14.74 11.60
C GLU A 34 26.41 14.35 11.74
N ALA A 35 25.55 15.03 10.98
CA ALA A 35 24.14 14.74 10.91
C ALA A 35 23.98 13.24 10.60
N PRO A 36 23.11 12.52 11.31
CA PRO A 36 23.10 11.07 11.22
C PRO A 36 22.72 10.68 9.79
N ALA A 37 23.61 9.93 9.14
CA ALA A 37 23.47 9.33 7.82
C ALA A 37 22.37 8.23 7.76
N VAL A 38 21.25 8.46 8.45
CA VAL A 38 20.08 7.58 8.53
C VAL A 38 18.96 8.07 7.61
N GLN A 39 19.07 9.27 7.04
CA GLN A 39 18.14 9.75 6.02
C GLN A 39 18.66 9.40 4.62
N ALA A 40 17.80 8.73 3.85
CA ALA A 40 17.99 8.25 2.48
C ALA A 40 18.65 6.86 2.32
N ALA A 41 18.16 5.86 3.06
CA ALA A 41 17.95 4.58 2.41
C ALA A 41 16.99 4.83 1.23
N ALA A 42 17.54 4.89 0.01
CA ALA A 42 16.76 5.01 -1.21
C ALA A 42 15.56 4.06 -1.12
N ILE A 43 14.35 4.57 -1.30
CA ILE A 43 13.14 3.76 -1.47
C ILE A 43 13.39 2.95 -2.75
N ARG A 44 14.07 1.81 -2.63
CA ARG A 44 14.10 0.80 -3.67
C ARG A 44 12.65 0.41 -3.83
N GLU A 45 12.15 0.46 -5.06
CA GLU A 45 10.79 0.02 -5.37
C GLU A 45 10.66 -1.44 -4.90
N ARG A 46 10.03 -1.64 -3.73
CA ARG A 46 9.92 -2.96 -3.10
C ARG A 46 8.83 -3.72 -3.83
N GLU A 47 9.17 -4.90 -4.33
CA GLU A 47 8.24 -5.76 -5.04
C GLU A 47 7.82 -6.96 -4.19
N PRO A 48 6.57 -7.41 -4.28
CA PRO A 48 6.18 -8.71 -3.74
C PRO A 48 6.98 -9.83 -4.43
N THR A 49 7.20 -10.94 -3.74
CA THR A 49 7.65 -12.16 -4.43
C THR A 49 6.45 -12.85 -5.09
N LEU A 50 6.66 -13.49 -6.23
CA LEU A 50 5.61 -14.20 -6.96
C LEU A 50 6.08 -15.58 -7.40
N ARG A 51 5.31 -16.62 -7.07
CA ARG A 51 5.54 -17.97 -7.60
C ARG A 51 4.24 -18.77 -7.67
N LYS A 52 4.25 -19.82 -8.49
CA LYS A 52 3.19 -20.83 -8.44
C LYS A 52 3.20 -21.53 -7.08
N ILE A 53 1.99 -21.86 -6.58
CA ILE A 53 1.84 -22.69 -5.39
C ILE A 53 2.37 -24.10 -5.67
N ASP A 54 3.16 -24.63 -4.76
CA ASP A 54 3.50 -26.06 -4.71
C ASP A 54 2.61 -26.69 -3.65
N TRP A 55 1.57 -27.41 -4.07
CA TRP A 55 0.57 -27.98 -3.15
C TRP A 55 1.14 -28.97 -2.12
N LYS A 56 2.34 -29.52 -2.36
CA LYS A 56 3.03 -30.40 -1.42
C LYS A 56 3.88 -29.61 -0.44
N GLN A 57 4.69 -28.66 -0.93
CA GLN A 57 5.54 -27.83 -0.07
C GLN A 57 4.72 -26.83 0.74
N ASP A 58 3.67 -26.27 0.17
CA ASP A 58 2.76 -25.30 0.77
C ASP A 58 1.57 -25.96 1.48
N ALA A 59 1.73 -27.21 1.96
CA ALA A 59 0.62 -28.01 2.51
C ALA A 59 -0.15 -27.31 3.65
N ALA A 60 0.55 -26.53 4.48
CA ALA A 60 -0.08 -25.73 5.54
C ALA A 60 -1.00 -24.65 4.98
N ALA A 61 -0.53 -23.87 3.99
CA ALA A 61 -1.34 -22.89 3.28
C ALA A 61 -2.50 -23.59 2.56
N ALA A 62 -2.23 -24.71 1.87
CA ALA A 62 -3.24 -25.49 1.16
C ALA A 62 -4.40 -25.93 2.08
N LYS A 63 -4.12 -26.33 3.33
CA LYS A 63 -5.14 -26.67 4.32
C LYS A 63 -6.02 -25.46 4.66
N ARG A 64 -5.42 -24.28 4.84
CA ARG A 64 -6.16 -23.03 5.14
C ARG A 64 -6.96 -22.52 3.94
N ILE A 65 -6.38 -22.54 2.74
CA ILE A 65 -7.05 -22.23 1.47
C ILE A 65 -8.32 -23.08 1.33
N ARG A 66 -8.22 -24.41 1.46
CA ARG A 66 -9.39 -25.31 1.41
C ARG A 66 -10.42 -25.01 2.50
N TYR A 67 -9.96 -24.72 3.72
CA TYR A 67 -10.85 -24.37 4.82
C TYR A 67 -11.70 -23.14 4.49
N TYR A 68 -11.10 -22.03 4.05
CA TYR A 68 -11.83 -20.80 3.72
C TYR A 68 -12.65 -20.94 2.44
N ARG A 69 -12.13 -21.63 1.43
CA ARG A 69 -12.87 -21.93 0.20
C ARG A 69 -14.17 -22.69 0.51
N ASN A 70 -14.14 -23.65 1.44
CA ASN A 70 -15.32 -24.39 1.87
C ASN A 70 -16.37 -23.57 2.63
N ARG A 71 -16.02 -22.36 3.10
CA ARG A 71 -16.99 -21.44 3.72
C ARG A 71 -17.86 -20.71 2.70
N LEU A 72 -17.38 -20.56 1.47
CA LEU A 72 -18.14 -19.89 0.41
C LEU A 72 -19.45 -20.63 0.08
N PRO A 73 -20.45 -19.93 -0.50
CA PRO A 73 -21.58 -20.57 -1.17
C PRO A 73 -21.13 -21.62 -2.19
N LYS A 74 -21.89 -22.73 -2.31
CA LYS A 74 -21.50 -23.92 -3.08
C LYS A 74 -21.13 -23.58 -4.53
N GLU A 75 -21.83 -22.61 -5.09
CA GLU A 75 -21.70 -22.11 -6.45
C GLU A 75 -20.35 -21.42 -6.66
N LEU A 76 -19.85 -20.72 -5.64
CA LEU A 76 -18.60 -19.98 -5.66
C LEU A 76 -17.40 -20.87 -5.29
N ARG A 77 -17.59 -21.94 -4.50
CA ARG A 77 -16.51 -22.87 -4.13
C ARG A 77 -15.78 -23.48 -5.32
N LYS A 78 -16.44 -23.59 -6.47
CA LYS A 78 -15.91 -24.21 -7.69
C LYS A 78 -15.37 -23.20 -8.71
N GLN A 79 -15.49 -21.90 -8.41
CA GLN A 79 -15.09 -20.83 -9.34
C GLN A 79 -13.70 -20.29 -8.99
N ASN A 80 -13.01 -19.76 -9.99
CA ASN A 80 -11.79 -18.98 -9.78
C ASN A 80 -12.14 -17.65 -9.08
N ASN A 81 -11.15 -16.77 -8.90
CA ASN A 81 -11.30 -15.49 -8.20
C ASN A 81 -11.58 -15.64 -6.70
N PHE A 82 -10.94 -16.63 -6.08
CA PHE A 82 -10.81 -16.75 -4.64
C PHE A 82 -9.38 -16.41 -4.26
N ALA A 83 -9.23 -15.70 -3.14
CA ALA A 83 -7.93 -15.51 -2.51
C ALA A 83 -8.02 -15.76 -1.01
N TRP A 84 -6.89 -16.14 -0.43
CA TRP A 84 -6.68 -16.26 1.01
C TRP A 84 -5.34 -15.63 1.36
N ALA A 85 -5.24 -14.96 2.50
CA ALA A 85 -3.96 -14.49 3.00
C ALA A 85 -3.79 -14.78 4.48
N ARG A 86 -2.53 -15.02 4.86
CA ARG A 86 -2.08 -14.97 6.25
C ARG A 86 -1.20 -13.74 6.42
N ALA A 87 -1.52 -12.93 7.43
CA ALA A 87 -0.80 -11.70 7.77
C ALA A 87 -0.22 -11.81 9.19
N ASP A 88 1.03 -12.25 9.28
CA ASP A 88 1.79 -12.31 10.52
C ASP A 88 2.51 -10.97 10.73
N ILE A 89 1.71 -9.93 11.04
CA ILE A 89 2.18 -8.56 11.27
C ILE A 89 2.04 -8.20 12.75
N GLN A 90 3.01 -7.47 13.30
CA GLN A 90 2.99 -6.99 14.69
C GLN A 90 1.73 -6.13 14.95
N GLY A 91 1.14 -6.25 16.15
CA GLY A 91 -0.09 -5.53 16.53
C GLY A 91 -1.39 -6.00 15.87
N LEU A 92 -1.32 -6.76 14.77
CA LEU A 92 -2.52 -7.18 14.03
C LEU A 92 -3.23 -8.37 14.71
N ARG A 93 -4.46 -8.16 15.20
CA ARG A 93 -5.27 -9.21 15.86
C ARG A 93 -5.81 -10.27 14.89
N LYS A 94 -6.30 -9.85 13.72
CA LYS A 94 -6.82 -10.77 12.68
C LYS A 94 -5.65 -11.23 11.80
N LYS A 95 -5.35 -12.52 11.82
CA LYS A 95 -4.20 -13.10 11.09
C LYS A 95 -4.56 -13.69 9.73
N GLU A 96 -5.83 -13.98 9.46
CA GLU A 96 -6.23 -14.62 8.21
C GLU A 96 -7.38 -13.89 7.53
N TYR A 97 -7.25 -13.75 6.22
CA TYR A 97 -8.11 -12.99 5.32
C TYR A 97 -8.48 -13.87 4.15
N TYR A 98 -9.65 -13.63 3.57
CA TYR A 98 -10.08 -14.32 2.38
C TYR A 98 -11.13 -13.49 1.66
N ALA A 99 -11.19 -13.63 0.34
CA ALA A 99 -12.12 -12.89 -0.49
C ALA A 99 -12.57 -13.75 -1.66
N HIS A 100 -13.70 -13.37 -2.25
CA HIS A 100 -14.15 -13.87 -3.54
C HIS A 100 -14.61 -12.69 -4.39
N SER A 101 -14.25 -12.62 -5.67
CA SER A 101 -14.52 -11.41 -6.49
C SER A 101 -16.01 -11.11 -6.61
N ARG A 102 -16.88 -12.13 -6.60
CA ARG A 102 -18.36 -11.97 -6.63
C ARG A 102 -19.02 -11.56 -5.31
N ILE A 103 -18.31 -11.52 -4.19
CA ILE A 103 -18.85 -11.08 -2.90
C ILE A 103 -18.27 -9.70 -2.58
N GLN A 104 -19.11 -8.66 -2.65
CA GLN A 104 -18.72 -7.27 -2.37
C GLN A 104 -19.09 -6.81 -0.97
N SER A 105 -20.18 -7.31 -0.41
CA SER A 105 -20.58 -7.02 0.96
C SER A 105 -21.31 -8.21 1.57
N LEU A 106 -21.60 -8.11 2.87
CA LEU A 106 -22.45 -9.07 3.58
C LEU A 106 -23.93 -8.63 3.57
N ASP A 107 -24.23 -7.47 2.98
CA ASP A 107 -25.57 -6.90 2.99
C ASP A 107 -26.52 -7.73 2.13
N GLY A 108 -27.78 -7.83 2.57
CA GLY A 108 -28.78 -8.65 1.90
C GLY A 108 -28.58 -10.16 2.06
N LEU A 109 -27.50 -10.62 2.71
CA LEU A 109 -27.35 -12.03 3.07
C LEU A 109 -28.15 -12.38 4.31
N SER A 110 -28.77 -13.56 4.34
CA SER A 110 -29.35 -14.10 5.57
C SER A 110 -28.29 -14.21 6.68
N SER A 111 -28.69 -14.10 7.94
CA SER A 111 -27.77 -14.22 9.09
C SER A 111 -26.98 -15.53 9.07
N ARG A 112 -27.59 -16.62 8.58
CA ARG A 112 -26.91 -17.91 8.39
C ARG A 112 -25.83 -17.83 7.30
N ALA A 113 -26.13 -17.21 6.16
CA ALA A 113 -25.17 -17.03 5.08
C ALA A 113 -24.02 -16.11 5.50
N ALA A 114 -24.32 -14.96 6.12
CA ALA A 114 -23.32 -14.02 6.64
C ALA A 114 -22.42 -14.67 7.70
N LYS A 115 -22.99 -15.43 8.64
CA LYS A 115 -22.22 -16.19 9.65
C LYS A 115 -21.28 -17.21 9.00
N ARG A 116 -21.73 -17.89 7.94
CA ARG A 116 -20.93 -18.90 7.23
C ARG A 116 -19.65 -18.28 6.64
N ILE A 117 -19.77 -17.10 6.01
CA ILE A 117 -18.65 -16.36 5.41
C ILE A 117 -18.13 -15.21 6.31
N SER A 118 -18.30 -15.31 7.62
CA SER A 118 -17.78 -14.30 8.54
C SER A 118 -16.26 -14.12 8.38
N GLY A 119 -15.80 -12.87 8.41
CA GLY A 119 -14.39 -12.51 8.24
C GLY A 119 -13.91 -12.42 6.79
N ILE A 120 -14.78 -12.61 5.79
CA ILE A 120 -14.46 -12.30 4.39
C ILE A 120 -14.12 -10.82 4.24
N SER A 121 -13.14 -10.50 3.39
CA SER A 121 -12.76 -9.14 3.04
C SER A 121 -13.73 -8.59 1.97
N PRO A 122 -14.56 -7.59 2.30
CA PRO A 122 -15.52 -6.99 1.36
C PRO A 122 -14.82 -6.00 0.43
N LYS A 123 -15.58 -5.46 -0.52
CA LYS A 123 -15.17 -4.27 -1.28
C LYS A 123 -15.00 -3.10 -0.30
N PRO A 124 -13.88 -2.39 -0.29
CA PRO A 124 -13.73 -1.18 0.53
C PRO A 124 -14.68 -0.08 0.03
N ASP A 125 -14.94 0.92 0.87
CA ASP A 125 -15.49 2.19 0.38
C ASP A 125 -14.42 2.88 -0.46
N LEU A 126 -14.75 3.14 -1.73
CA LEU A 126 -13.78 3.71 -2.69
C LEU A 126 -13.44 5.17 -2.38
N LYS A 127 -14.25 5.85 -1.55
CA LYS A 127 -13.95 7.22 -1.10
C LYS A 127 -12.87 7.27 -0.03
N THR A 128 -12.65 6.17 0.68
CA THR A 128 -11.70 6.07 1.80
C THR A 128 -10.67 4.96 1.58
N ALA A 129 -10.69 4.32 0.41
CA ALA A 129 -9.68 3.35 0.01
C ALA A 129 -8.30 4.00 0.01
N ARG A 130 -7.30 3.25 0.43
CA ARG A 130 -5.92 3.74 0.56
C ARG A 130 -5.10 3.53 -0.71
N PHE A 131 -5.52 2.57 -1.54
CA PHE A 131 -4.80 2.18 -2.73
C PHE A 131 -5.66 2.38 -3.97
N GLU A 132 -4.99 2.73 -5.07
CA GLU A 132 -5.65 2.94 -6.35
C GLU A 132 -5.54 1.70 -7.24
N THR A 133 -6.63 1.39 -7.92
CA THR A 133 -6.66 0.40 -9.00
C THR A 133 -6.60 1.09 -10.34
N ILE A 134 -5.89 0.49 -11.30
CA ILE A 134 -5.91 0.92 -12.70
C ILE A 134 -6.92 0.10 -13.50
N PHE A 135 -7.30 0.61 -14.68
CA PHE A 135 -8.18 -0.08 -15.61
C PHE A 135 -7.37 -1.07 -16.44
N VAL A 136 -7.67 -2.36 -16.30
CA VAL A 136 -6.99 -3.45 -17.00
C VAL A 136 -8.04 -4.43 -17.51
N ASP A 137 -7.86 -4.93 -18.73
CA ASP A 137 -8.71 -6.02 -19.23
C ASP A 137 -8.18 -7.40 -18.83
N TYR A 138 -8.88 -8.47 -19.23
CA TYR A 138 -8.49 -9.84 -18.91
C TYR A 138 -7.27 -10.34 -19.71
N GLU A 139 -6.82 -9.59 -20.71
CA GLU A 139 -5.62 -9.88 -21.52
C GLU A 139 -4.39 -9.12 -20.98
N GLY A 140 -4.59 -8.24 -19.99
CA GLY A 140 -3.53 -7.42 -19.39
C GLY A 140 -3.35 -6.04 -20.05
N ASN A 141 -4.21 -5.64 -20.99
CA ASN A 141 -4.09 -4.33 -21.63
C ASN A 141 -4.61 -3.23 -20.68
N ILE A 142 -3.83 -2.16 -20.53
CA ILE A 142 -4.15 -1.01 -19.67
C ILE A 142 -4.92 0.04 -20.47
N GLY A 143 -6.03 0.53 -19.91
CA GLY A 143 -6.77 1.69 -20.44
C GLY A 143 -7.46 1.50 -21.79
N GLY A 144 -7.49 0.28 -22.34
CA GLY A 144 -8.17 -0.03 -23.59
C GLY A 144 -9.71 -0.10 -23.46
N PRO A 145 -10.45 -0.27 -24.58
CA PRO A 145 -11.91 -0.28 -24.58
C PRO A 145 -12.55 -1.41 -23.73
N LYS A 146 -11.83 -2.52 -23.56
CA LYS A 146 -12.25 -3.66 -22.71
C LYS A 146 -11.77 -3.54 -21.27
N ALA A 147 -10.94 -2.54 -20.95
CA ALA A 147 -10.34 -2.40 -19.64
C ALA A 147 -11.41 -2.02 -18.61
N ILE A 148 -11.39 -2.70 -17.47
CA ILE A 148 -12.36 -2.52 -16.40
C ILE A 148 -11.63 -2.14 -15.12
N PRO A 149 -12.28 -1.39 -14.21
CA PRO A 149 -11.68 -1.11 -12.92
C PRO A 149 -11.59 -2.41 -12.11
N ARG A 150 -10.50 -2.61 -11.37
CA ARG A 150 -10.19 -3.87 -10.68
C ARG A 150 -10.49 -3.83 -9.17
N TRP A 151 -11.30 -2.88 -8.70
CA TRP A 151 -11.65 -2.72 -7.28
C TRP A 151 -12.44 -3.89 -6.66
N PHE A 152 -12.98 -4.80 -7.48
CA PHE A 152 -13.69 -5.99 -7.00
C PHE A 152 -12.79 -7.21 -6.85
N ASP A 153 -11.53 -7.11 -7.29
CA ASP A 153 -10.59 -8.21 -7.23
C ASP A 153 -10.25 -8.58 -5.80
N THR A 154 -9.91 -9.84 -5.61
CA THR A 154 -9.72 -10.42 -4.29
C THR A 154 -8.48 -9.91 -3.58
N GLU A 155 -7.41 -9.67 -4.33
CA GLU A 155 -6.12 -9.18 -3.87
C GLU A 155 -6.28 -7.74 -3.35
N TYR A 156 -6.91 -6.87 -4.14
CA TYR A 156 -7.22 -5.51 -3.71
C TYR A 156 -8.04 -5.48 -2.41
N LYS A 157 -9.12 -6.26 -2.34
CA LYS A 157 -9.97 -6.33 -1.13
C LYS A 157 -9.21 -6.81 0.10
N ILE A 158 -8.35 -7.82 -0.04
CA ILE A 158 -7.56 -8.35 1.08
C ILE A 158 -6.51 -7.34 1.54
N ILE A 159 -5.79 -6.71 0.61
CA ILE A 159 -4.74 -5.73 0.93
C ILE A 159 -5.34 -4.50 1.63
N GLU A 160 -6.49 -4.01 1.17
CA GLU A 160 -7.25 -2.95 1.83
C GLU A 160 -7.75 -3.36 3.24
N ASP A 161 -8.33 -4.56 3.39
CA ASP A 161 -8.79 -5.05 4.70
C ASP A 161 -7.63 -5.21 5.69
N ILE A 162 -6.45 -5.67 5.24
CA ILE A 162 -5.24 -5.73 6.08
C ILE A 162 -4.82 -4.31 6.46
N ALA A 163 -4.62 -3.42 5.50
CA ALA A 163 -4.16 -2.06 5.74
C ALA A 163 -5.08 -1.34 6.74
N SER A 164 -6.41 -1.42 6.54
CA SER A 164 -7.41 -0.76 7.40
C SER A 164 -7.32 -1.14 8.89
N ARG A 165 -6.61 -2.22 9.23
CA ARG A 165 -6.44 -2.75 10.59
C ARG A 165 -5.04 -2.56 11.16
N LEU A 166 -4.09 -2.07 10.37
CA LEU A 166 -2.73 -1.81 10.85
C LEU A 166 -2.73 -0.55 11.74
N PRO A 167 -2.02 -0.58 12.88
CA PRO A 167 -2.01 0.53 13.82
C PRO A 167 -1.22 1.74 13.29
N ASP A 168 -0.12 1.49 12.59
CA ASP A 168 0.76 2.50 12.02
C ASP A 168 1.58 1.91 10.83
N PRO A 169 2.28 2.75 10.05
CA PRO A 169 3.10 2.34 8.90
C PRO A 169 4.41 1.62 9.23
N GLU A 170 4.93 1.75 10.45
CA GLU A 170 6.27 1.26 10.83
C GLU A 170 6.26 -0.20 11.29
N VAL A 171 5.07 -0.77 11.51
CA VAL A 171 4.90 -2.17 11.89
C VAL A 171 5.60 -3.15 10.94
N GLU A 172 6.17 -4.18 11.54
CA GLU A 172 6.92 -5.20 10.81
C GLU A 172 6.12 -6.48 10.65
N GLY A 173 6.41 -7.22 9.58
CA GLY A 173 5.92 -8.59 9.46
C GLY A 173 5.85 -9.09 8.03
N LYS A 174 5.01 -10.10 7.84
CA LYS A 174 4.92 -10.80 6.56
C LYS A 174 3.49 -11.16 6.20
N ILE A 175 3.18 -11.03 4.91
CA ILE A 175 1.94 -11.47 4.30
C ILE A 175 2.26 -12.62 3.34
N LEU A 176 1.59 -13.75 3.53
CA LEU A 176 1.51 -14.80 2.52
C LEU A 176 0.13 -14.72 1.86
N LEU A 177 0.07 -14.29 0.61
CA LEU A 177 -1.14 -14.15 -0.18
C LEU A 177 -1.22 -15.30 -1.18
N PHE A 178 -2.32 -16.04 -1.17
CA PHE A 178 -2.70 -16.97 -2.24
C PHE A 178 -3.83 -16.38 -3.07
N THR A 179 -3.72 -16.47 -4.39
CA THR A 179 -4.78 -16.17 -5.35
C THR A 179 -4.95 -17.31 -6.35
N GLU A 180 -6.18 -17.60 -6.79
CA GLU A 180 -6.41 -18.63 -7.80
C GLU A 180 -5.84 -18.27 -9.18
N LEU A 181 -5.84 -16.99 -9.53
CA LEU A 181 -5.33 -16.49 -10.80
C LEU A 181 -4.08 -15.66 -10.52
N GLU A 182 -3.11 -15.64 -11.43
CA GLU A 182 -1.97 -14.74 -11.33
C GLU A 182 -2.47 -13.28 -11.17
N PRO A 183 -1.93 -12.49 -10.23
CA PRO A 183 -2.42 -11.14 -10.00
C PRO A 183 -2.32 -10.31 -11.27
N CYS A 184 -3.43 -9.68 -11.67
CA CYS A 184 -3.39 -8.74 -12.79
C CYS A 184 -2.51 -7.52 -12.46
N LEU A 185 -2.10 -6.75 -13.49
CA LEU A 185 -1.26 -5.55 -13.34
C LEU A 185 -1.82 -4.55 -12.31
N SER A 186 -3.14 -4.42 -12.21
CA SER A 186 -3.74 -3.54 -11.19
C SER A 186 -3.54 -4.07 -9.77
N CYS A 187 -3.73 -5.37 -9.53
CA CYS A 187 -3.54 -5.97 -8.20
C CYS A 187 -2.07 -5.97 -7.80
N TRP A 188 -1.18 -6.20 -8.76
CA TRP A 188 0.27 -6.06 -8.55
C TRP A 188 0.64 -4.64 -8.12
N GLY A 189 0.11 -3.63 -8.81
CA GLY A 189 0.28 -2.21 -8.45
C GLY A 189 -0.22 -1.87 -7.04
N VAL A 190 -1.37 -2.42 -6.62
CA VAL A 190 -1.89 -2.24 -5.26
C VAL A 190 -0.94 -2.80 -4.21
N MET A 191 -0.36 -3.98 -4.43
CA MET A 191 0.61 -4.57 -3.50
C MET A 191 1.90 -3.74 -3.43
N LYS A 192 2.35 -3.15 -4.55
CA LYS A 192 3.49 -2.21 -4.56
C LYS A 192 3.20 -0.93 -3.77
N GLN A 193 2.00 -0.36 -3.92
CA GLN A 193 1.57 0.79 -3.11
C GLN A 193 1.54 0.44 -1.61
N PHE A 194 1.07 -0.76 -1.26
CA PHE A 194 1.11 -1.25 0.12
C PHE A 194 2.55 -1.34 0.65
N LEU A 195 3.48 -1.94 -0.10
CA LEU A 195 4.88 -2.07 0.31
C LEU A 195 5.62 -0.73 0.41
N ALA A 196 5.20 0.27 -0.37
CA ALA A 196 5.68 1.64 -0.26
C ALA A 196 5.15 2.34 1.01
N ALA A 197 3.90 2.06 1.40
CA ALA A 197 3.30 2.60 2.62
C ALA A 197 3.80 1.89 3.89
N TYR A 198 4.08 0.59 3.84
CA TYR A 198 4.49 -0.24 4.97
C TYR A 198 5.87 -0.87 4.72
N THR A 199 6.92 -0.10 5.01
CA THR A 199 8.29 -0.41 4.58
C THR A 199 8.93 -1.61 5.28
N ASN A 200 8.38 -2.04 6.42
CA ASN A 200 8.89 -3.16 7.20
C ASN A 200 8.05 -4.45 7.02
N ILE A 201 7.13 -4.47 6.06
CA ILE A 201 6.32 -5.65 5.72
C ILE A 201 6.80 -6.27 4.42
N GLU A 202 6.87 -7.60 4.35
CA GLU A 202 7.07 -8.37 3.11
C GLU A 202 5.77 -9.00 2.61
N ILE A 203 5.63 -9.17 1.29
CA ILE A 203 4.52 -9.89 0.67
C ILE A 203 5.07 -11.02 -0.20
N ASP A 204 4.67 -12.24 0.11
CA ASP A 204 4.86 -13.41 -0.75
C ASP A 204 3.53 -13.78 -1.40
N VAL A 205 3.52 -13.88 -2.74
CA VAL A 205 2.33 -14.21 -3.52
C VAL A 205 2.45 -15.60 -4.15
N LEU A 206 1.48 -16.44 -3.85
CA LEU A 206 1.26 -17.75 -4.44
C LEU A 206 0.09 -17.67 -5.41
N TYR A 207 0.25 -18.19 -6.62
CA TYR A 207 -0.85 -18.31 -7.59
C TYR A 207 -1.04 -19.73 -8.11
N ASN A 208 -2.25 -20.06 -8.56
CA ASN A 208 -2.57 -21.39 -9.09
C ASN A 208 -2.53 -21.42 -10.63
N TRP A 209 -3.26 -20.55 -11.29
CA TRP A 209 -3.35 -20.47 -12.76
C TRP A 209 -2.81 -19.13 -13.28
N PRO A 210 -2.07 -19.11 -14.41
CA PRO A 210 -1.75 -17.88 -15.10
C PRO A 210 -3.01 -17.24 -15.72
#